data_AF-A0A7V3HBW0-F1
#
_entry.id   AF-A0A7V3HBW0-F1
#
_cell.length_a   1.000
_cell.length_b   1.000
_cell.length_c   1.000
_cell.angle_alpha   90.00
_cell.angle_beta   90.00
_cell.angle_gamma   90.00
#
_symmetry.space_group_name_H-M   'P 1'
#
loop_
_entity.id
_entity.type
_entity.pdbx_description
1 polymer ?
#
loop_
_entity_poly.entity_id
_entity_poly.type
_entity_poly.pdbx_seq_one_letter_code
_entity_poly.pdbx_strand_id
1 'polypeptide(L)'
;MLDSIKGPKDLKKLSIKELPELASQVRKLIVETISKNGGHLASSLGATDLIVALHYVYNAPYDKIIFDTGHQAYAHKIITGRADKFKTIRQKNGISGFLKRYESEYDVFGAGHASTALSAAHGIAAARDLLGEKFKVVAVVADGAMTGGMSWEAMQNIGNLGNDMLVVLNDNQMFISHRVGQLGKILTKILTLGTVRNAGKKVEIFLNRFQ
;
A
#
# COMPACT_ATOMS: atom_id res chain seq x y z
N MET A 1 -11.85 -17.58 7.37
CA MET A 1 -10.38 -17.40 7.47
C MET A 1 -10.03 -15.99 7.92
N LEU A 2 -10.66 -14.95 7.37
CA LEU A 2 -10.41 -13.57 7.80
C LEU A 2 -10.57 -13.37 9.32
N ASP A 3 -11.55 -14.04 9.95
CA ASP A 3 -11.81 -13.91 11.39
C ASP A 3 -10.62 -14.35 12.28
N SER A 4 -9.74 -15.22 11.78
CA SER A 4 -8.53 -15.66 12.48
C SER A 4 -7.32 -14.74 12.28
N ILE A 5 -7.43 -13.72 11.42
CA ILE A 5 -6.34 -12.76 11.17
C ILE A 5 -6.50 -11.56 12.11
N LYS A 6 -5.75 -11.54 13.22
CA LYS A 6 -5.74 -10.42 14.15
C LYS A 6 -4.54 -9.47 13.94
N GLY A 7 -3.63 -9.83 13.04
CA GLY A 7 -2.56 -8.96 12.56
C GLY A 7 -1.63 -9.65 11.56
N PRO A 8 -0.55 -8.96 11.14
CA PRO A 8 0.41 -9.50 10.16
C PRO A 8 1.09 -10.81 10.58
N LYS A 9 1.21 -11.06 11.89
CA LYS A 9 1.76 -12.34 12.41
C LYS A 9 0.87 -13.54 12.07
N ASP A 10 -0.44 -13.37 12.08
CA ASP A 10 -1.38 -14.45 11.71
C ASP A 10 -1.42 -14.65 10.20
N LEU A 11 -1.32 -13.55 9.44
CA LEU A 11 -1.23 -13.58 7.99
C LEU A 11 -0.05 -14.45 7.50
N LYS A 12 1.11 -14.36 8.17
CA LYS A 12 2.31 -15.14 7.86
C LYS A 12 2.19 -16.64 8.17
N LYS A 13 1.15 -17.07 8.89
CA LYS A 13 0.88 -18.50 9.15
C LYS A 13 0.13 -19.17 8.00
N LEU A 14 -0.48 -18.38 7.12
CA LEU A 14 -1.14 -18.89 5.93
C LEU A 14 -0.10 -19.34 4.92
N SER A 15 -0.43 -20.38 4.16
CA SER A 15 0.31 -20.72 2.95
C SER A 15 0.05 -19.68 1.86
N ILE A 16 0.98 -19.58 0.91
CA ILE A 16 0.85 -18.67 -0.24
C ILE A 16 -0.44 -18.95 -1.03
N LYS A 17 -0.88 -20.23 -1.09
CA LYS A 17 -2.10 -20.65 -1.79
C LYS A 17 -3.38 -20.17 -1.12
N GLU A 18 -3.33 -19.82 0.16
CA GLU A 18 -4.49 -19.30 0.92
C GLU A 18 -4.63 -17.77 0.79
N LEU A 19 -3.58 -17.05 0.35
CA LEU A 19 -3.62 -15.59 0.24
C LEU A 19 -4.70 -15.06 -0.73
N PRO A 20 -4.95 -15.68 -1.90
CA PRO A 20 -6.05 -15.25 -2.79
C PRO A 20 -7.42 -15.36 -2.13
N GLU A 21 -7.66 -16.43 -1.36
CA GLU A 21 -8.92 -16.61 -0.62
C GLU A 21 -9.07 -15.57 0.49
N LEU A 22 -7.96 -15.19 1.16
CA LEU A 22 -7.99 -14.11 2.15
C LEU A 22 -8.34 -12.79 1.49
N ALA A 23 -7.71 -12.48 0.37
CA ALA A 23 -7.98 -11.26 -0.39
C ALA A 23 -9.46 -11.21 -0.84
N SER A 24 -10.05 -12.33 -1.24
CA SER A 24 -11.48 -12.45 -1.56
C SER A 24 -12.36 -12.10 -0.36
N GLN A 25 -12.09 -12.68 0.82
CA GLN A 25 -12.84 -12.38 2.05
C GLN A 25 -12.70 -10.92 2.48
N VAL A 26 -11.52 -10.33 2.35
CA VAL A 26 -11.27 -8.91 2.60
C VAL A 26 -12.09 -8.03 1.66
N ARG A 27 -12.10 -8.32 0.35
CA ARG A 27 -12.91 -7.58 -0.63
C ARG A 27 -14.40 -7.66 -0.31
N LYS A 28 -14.89 -8.84 0.05
CA LYS A 28 -16.29 -9.04 0.45
C LYS A 28 -16.66 -8.13 1.62
N LEU A 29 -15.86 -8.10 2.68
CA LEU A 29 -16.07 -7.21 3.83
C LEU A 29 -16.06 -5.73 3.44
N ILE A 30 -15.16 -5.34 2.53
CA ILE A 30 -15.11 -3.97 1.98
C ILE A 30 -16.43 -3.63 1.28
N VAL A 31 -16.90 -4.46 0.35
CA VAL A 31 -18.14 -4.24 -0.41
C VAL A 31 -19.35 -4.17 0.53
N GLU A 32 -19.48 -5.11 1.46
CA GLU A 32 -20.61 -5.18 2.40
C GLU A 32 -20.68 -3.97 3.34
N THR A 33 -19.53 -3.41 3.71
CA THR A 33 -19.45 -2.25 4.61
C THR A 33 -19.66 -0.94 3.85
N ILE A 34 -18.95 -0.77 2.73
CA ILE A 34 -18.94 0.50 2.00
C ILE A 34 -20.25 0.73 1.23
N SER A 35 -20.97 -0.32 0.85
CA SER A 35 -22.33 -0.21 0.31
C SER A 35 -23.34 0.43 1.29
N LYS A 36 -23.06 0.37 2.60
CA LYS A 36 -23.91 0.95 3.65
C LYS A 36 -23.38 2.30 4.16
N ASN A 37 -22.06 2.39 4.38
CA ASN A 37 -21.45 3.54 5.05
C ASN A 37 -20.95 4.63 4.07
N GLY A 38 -20.82 4.31 2.79
CA GLY A 38 -20.05 5.12 1.84
C GLY A 38 -18.53 5.08 2.10
N GLY A 39 -17.74 5.57 1.16
CA GLY A 39 -16.28 5.56 1.24
C GLY A 39 -15.60 5.17 -0.07
N HIS A 40 -14.33 4.79 0.02
CA HIS A 40 -13.49 4.55 -1.16
C HIS A 40 -13.48 3.06 -1.55
N LEU A 41 -14.36 2.69 -2.47
CA LEU A 41 -14.53 1.30 -2.89
C LEU A 41 -13.45 0.85 -3.88
N ALA A 42 -13.42 1.45 -5.08
CA ALA A 42 -12.61 0.95 -6.20
C ALA A 42 -11.10 0.91 -5.89
N SER A 43 -10.56 1.99 -5.32
CA SER A 43 -9.14 2.07 -4.95
C SER A 43 -8.74 1.01 -3.92
N SER A 44 -9.60 0.75 -2.92
CA SER A 44 -9.36 -0.27 -1.89
C SER A 44 -9.45 -1.70 -2.45
N LEU A 45 -10.40 -1.97 -3.36
CA LEU A 45 -10.51 -3.27 -4.01
C LEU A 45 -9.28 -3.58 -4.89
N GLY A 46 -8.81 -2.59 -5.65
CA GLY A 46 -7.64 -2.74 -6.51
C GLY A 46 -6.33 -2.93 -5.74
N ALA A 47 -6.16 -2.27 -4.59
CA ALA A 47 -4.95 -2.39 -3.77
C ALA A 47 -4.93 -3.64 -2.87
N THR A 48 -5.99 -4.44 -2.83
CA THR A 48 -6.13 -5.52 -1.82
C THR A 48 -5.00 -6.56 -1.93
N ASP A 49 -4.71 -7.10 -3.11
CA ASP A 49 -3.69 -8.16 -3.25
C ASP A 49 -2.30 -7.62 -2.91
N LEU A 50 -1.98 -6.40 -3.37
CA LEU A 50 -0.73 -5.73 -3.07
C LEU A 50 -0.56 -5.56 -1.56
N ILE A 51 -1.59 -5.09 -0.87
CA ILE A 51 -1.55 -4.87 0.57
C ILE A 51 -1.38 -6.20 1.33
N VAL A 52 -2.10 -7.25 0.92
CA VAL A 52 -1.94 -8.59 1.51
C VAL A 52 -0.51 -9.09 1.32
N ALA A 53 0.05 -8.96 0.11
CA ALA A 53 1.43 -9.36 -0.18
C ALA A 53 2.45 -8.57 0.66
N LEU A 54 2.27 -7.25 0.79
CA LEU A 54 3.16 -6.41 1.61
C LEU A 54 3.16 -6.82 3.07
N HIS A 55 1.99 -7.06 3.68
CA HIS A 55 1.92 -7.51 5.07
C HIS A 55 2.37 -8.97 5.27
N TYR A 56 2.33 -9.79 4.22
CA TYR A 56 2.87 -11.15 4.26
C TYR A 56 4.41 -11.12 4.24
N VAL A 57 5.01 -10.29 3.39
CA VAL A 57 6.47 -10.18 3.24
C VAL A 57 7.10 -9.40 4.39
N TYR A 58 6.61 -8.20 4.68
CA TYR A 58 7.20 -7.32 5.69
C TYR A 58 6.70 -7.60 7.11
N ASN A 59 7.50 -7.25 8.10
CA ASN A 59 7.22 -7.45 9.52
C ASN A 59 6.64 -6.18 10.13
N ALA A 60 5.46 -5.73 9.70
CA ALA A 60 4.80 -4.60 10.33
C ALA A 60 4.37 -4.93 11.77
N PRO A 61 4.51 -4.00 12.74
CA PRO A 61 4.87 -2.58 12.58
C PRO A 61 6.37 -2.28 12.73
N TYR A 62 7.22 -3.30 12.90
CA TYR A 62 8.68 -3.10 12.93
C TYR A 62 9.15 -2.51 11.59
N ASP A 63 8.81 -3.16 10.49
CA ASP A 63 8.91 -2.57 9.15
C ASP A 63 7.80 -1.54 8.95
N LYS A 64 8.14 -0.47 8.23
CA LYS A 64 7.28 0.69 8.03
C LYS A 64 6.67 0.64 6.64
N ILE A 65 5.36 0.47 6.58
CA ILE A 65 4.59 0.54 5.33
C ILE A 65 3.77 1.84 5.36
N ILE A 66 4.11 2.76 4.47
CA ILE A 66 3.51 4.08 4.36
C ILE A 66 2.66 4.10 3.09
N PHE A 67 1.40 4.54 3.19
CA PHE A 67 0.52 4.65 2.02
C PHE A 67 0.30 6.12 1.66
N ASP A 68 0.40 6.44 0.38
CA ASP A 68 -0.02 7.72 -0.16
C ASP A 68 -1.53 7.75 -0.34
N THR A 69 -2.18 8.70 0.31
CA THR A 69 -3.64 8.80 0.44
C THR A 69 -4.25 7.50 0.97
N GLY A 70 -4.65 7.49 2.25
CA GLY A 70 -5.15 6.31 2.96
C GLY A 70 -6.46 5.70 2.42
N HIS A 71 -7.07 6.31 1.39
CA HIS A 71 -8.28 5.86 0.73
C HIS A 71 -8.20 4.47 0.09
N GLN A 72 -7.01 4.00 -0.26
CA GLN A 72 -6.76 2.65 -0.81
C GLN A 72 -6.41 1.61 0.26
N ALA A 73 -6.31 2.02 1.52
CA ALA A 73 -5.72 1.21 2.60
C ALA A 73 -6.77 0.49 3.47
N TYR A 74 -7.96 0.19 2.95
CA TYR A 74 -8.97 -0.55 3.74
C TYR A 74 -8.54 -1.98 4.04
N ALA A 75 -7.98 -2.68 3.06
CA ALA A 75 -7.39 -4.00 3.30
C ALA A 75 -6.32 -3.95 4.41
N HIS A 76 -5.52 -2.89 4.45
CA HIS A 76 -4.50 -2.69 5.48
C HIS A 76 -5.15 -2.58 6.86
N LYS A 77 -6.19 -1.75 7.01
CA LYS A 77 -6.92 -1.67 8.29
C LYS A 77 -7.46 -3.03 8.71
N ILE A 78 -8.11 -3.74 7.79
CA ILE A 78 -8.75 -5.03 8.04
C ILE A 78 -7.72 -6.06 8.56
N ILE A 79 -6.61 -6.28 7.84
CA ILE A 79 -5.62 -7.32 8.17
C ILE A 79 -4.64 -6.93 9.29
N THR A 80 -4.77 -5.72 9.83
CA THR A 80 -3.99 -5.22 10.98
C THR A 80 -4.85 -5.10 12.24
N GLY A 81 -5.74 -6.07 12.43
CA GLY A 81 -6.52 -6.23 13.67
C GLY A 81 -7.78 -5.37 13.77
N ARG A 82 -8.22 -4.73 12.68
CA ARG A 82 -9.42 -3.87 12.69
C ARG A 82 -10.60 -4.41 11.89
N ALA A 83 -10.57 -5.68 11.48
CA ALA A 83 -11.69 -6.33 10.77
C ALA A 83 -13.04 -6.17 11.50
N ASP A 84 -13.09 -6.47 12.81
CA ASP A 84 -14.32 -6.40 13.62
C ASP A 84 -14.88 -4.97 13.77
N LYS A 85 -13.99 -3.97 13.72
CA LYS A 85 -14.32 -2.55 13.80
C LYS A 85 -14.62 -1.94 12.43
N PHE A 86 -14.28 -2.63 11.34
CA PHE A 86 -14.35 -2.08 9.99
C PHE A 86 -15.76 -1.64 9.60
N LYS A 87 -16.80 -2.35 10.08
CA LYS A 87 -18.22 -1.98 9.92
C LYS A 87 -18.57 -0.57 10.41
N THR A 88 -17.74 0.03 11.27
CA THR A 88 -17.93 1.39 11.82
C THR A 88 -17.17 2.47 11.04
N ILE A 89 -16.51 2.12 9.93
CA ILE A 89 -15.69 3.06 9.18
C ILE A 89 -16.50 4.28 8.72
N ARG A 90 -15.91 5.47 8.91
CA ARG A 90 -16.52 6.80 8.63
C ARG A 90 -17.79 7.11 9.43
N GLN A 91 -18.14 6.30 10.42
CA GLN A 91 -19.26 6.59 11.33
C GLN A 91 -18.76 7.38 12.54
N LYS A 92 -19.67 8.14 13.17
CA LYS A 92 -19.39 8.80 14.45
C LYS A 92 -18.92 7.76 15.46
N ASN A 93 -17.84 8.06 16.18
CA ASN A 93 -17.18 7.15 17.14
C ASN A 93 -16.63 5.84 16.54
N GLY A 94 -16.60 5.72 15.21
CA GLY A 94 -16.00 4.59 14.51
C GLY A 94 -14.58 4.87 14.03
N ILE A 95 -14.03 3.94 13.23
CA ILE A 95 -12.69 4.08 12.66
C ILE A 95 -12.67 5.07 11.48
N SER A 96 -11.53 5.71 11.26
CA SER A 96 -11.34 6.69 10.20
C SER A 96 -11.36 6.07 8.81
N GLY A 97 -11.88 6.84 7.84
CA GLY A 97 -11.79 6.52 6.41
C GLY A 97 -10.37 6.65 5.83
N PHE A 98 -9.42 7.18 6.60
CA PHE A 98 -8.01 7.34 6.26
C PHE A 98 -7.11 6.79 7.36
N LEU A 99 -5.81 6.66 7.08
CA LEU A 99 -4.82 6.23 8.07
C LEU A 99 -4.61 7.31 9.13
N LYS A 100 -4.58 6.89 10.40
CA LYS A 100 -4.41 7.75 11.57
C LYS A 100 -3.47 7.10 12.57
N ARG A 101 -2.34 7.77 12.85
CA ARG A 101 -1.29 7.29 13.77
C ARG A 101 -1.80 6.90 15.15
N TYR A 102 -2.76 7.65 15.70
CA TYR A 102 -3.35 7.34 17.01
C TYR A 102 -4.42 6.25 16.97
N GLU A 103 -4.88 5.83 15.78
CA GLU A 103 -5.85 4.74 15.64
C GLU A 103 -5.16 3.37 15.65
N SER A 104 -3.91 3.30 15.17
CA SER A 104 -3.18 2.05 15.04
C SER A 104 -1.68 2.27 14.89
N GLU A 105 -0.87 1.42 15.54
CA GLU A 105 0.59 1.36 15.35
C GLU A 105 0.99 1.02 13.90
N TYR A 106 0.09 0.41 13.13
CA TYR A 106 0.30 0.08 11.73
C TYR A 106 0.08 1.28 10.78
N ASP A 107 -0.60 2.34 11.24
CA ASP A 107 -0.84 3.57 10.49
C ASP A 107 0.36 4.52 10.67
N VAL A 108 1.52 4.14 10.12
CA VAL A 108 2.82 4.82 10.34
C VAL A 108 2.79 6.33 10.10
N PHE A 109 2.03 6.77 9.09
CA PHE A 109 1.86 8.17 8.74
C PHE A 109 0.38 8.49 8.49
N GLY A 110 -0.02 9.73 8.79
CA GLY A 110 -1.37 10.20 8.52
C GLY A 110 -1.55 10.48 7.03
N ALA A 111 -2.46 9.77 6.37
CA ALA A 111 -2.60 9.81 4.91
C ALA A 111 -3.97 10.33 4.49
N GLY A 112 -4.19 11.64 4.62
CA GLY A 112 -5.38 12.33 4.10
C GLY A 112 -5.12 13.04 2.77
N HIS A 113 -4.07 13.87 2.72
CA HIS A 113 -3.62 14.54 1.51
C HIS A 113 -2.72 13.63 0.67
N ALA A 114 -2.80 13.79 -0.64
CA ALA A 114 -1.98 13.08 -1.61
C ALA A 114 -0.54 13.63 -1.68
N SER A 115 0.36 12.83 -2.24
CA SER A 115 1.75 13.16 -2.56
C SER A 115 2.68 13.31 -1.36
N THR A 116 2.25 12.83 -0.18
CA THR A 116 2.99 12.99 1.08
C THR A 116 3.83 11.76 1.46
N ALA A 117 3.55 10.58 0.88
CA ALA A 117 4.12 9.34 1.38
C ALA A 117 5.61 9.20 1.11
N LEU A 118 6.11 9.67 -0.04
CA LEU A 118 7.54 9.59 -0.38
C LEU A 118 8.38 10.42 0.58
N SER A 119 7.96 11.65 0.85
CA SER A 119 8.65 12.52 1.80
C SER A 119 8.63 11.94 3.21
N ALA A 120 7.47 11.45 3.65
CA ALA A 120 7.34 10.80 4.96
C ALA A 120 8.23 9.55 5.08
N ALA A 121 8.22 8.67 4.08
CA ALA A 121 9.04 7.48 4.05
C ALA A 121 10.54 7.80 4.01
N HIS A 122 10.94 8.82 3.24
CA HIS A 122 12.31 9.29 3.21
C HIS A 122 12.79 9.78 4.58
N GLY A 123 11.99 10.60 5.27
CA GLY A 123 12.31 11.06 6.63
C GLY A 123 12.43 9.91 7.63
N ILE A 124 11.56 8.89 7.53
CA ILE A 124 11.63 7.69 8.36
C ILE A 124 12.90 6.87 8.06
N ALA A 125 13.26 6.73 6.77
CA ALA A 125 14.48 6.02 6.38
C ALA A 125 15.75 6.76 6.84
N ALA A 126 15.79 8.09 6.73
CA ALA A 126 16.89 8.90 7.23
C ALA A 126 17.01 8.78 8.76
N ALA A 127 15.90 8.82 9.50
CA ALA A 127 15.90 8.65 10.95
C ALA A 127 16.41 7.25 11.37
N ARG A 128 15.94 6.20 10.68
CA ARG A 128 16.44 4.82 10.87
C ARG A 128 17.95 4.75 10.74
N ASP A 129 18.49 5.33 9.67
CA ASP A 129 19.92 5.27 9.34
C ASP A 129 20.75 6.02 10.41
N LEU A 130 20.27 7.18 10.86
CA LEU A 130 20.90 7.96 11.94
C LEU A 130 20.92 7.22 13.28
N LEU A 131 19.88 6.43 13.56
CA LEU A 131 19.75 5.65 14.79
C LEU A 131 20.44 4.27 14.70
N GLY A 132 21.02 3.90 13.55
CA GLY A 132 21.66 2.60 13.33
C GLY A 132 20.67 1.43 13.31
N GLU A 133 19.38 1.71 13.07
CA GLU A 133 18.32 0.70 13.00
C GLU A 133 18.30 -0.01 11.64
N LYS A 134 17.60 -1.16 11.57
CA LYS A 134 17.65 -2.04 10.38
C LYS A 134 16.28 -2.42 9.82
N PHE A 135 15.21 -1.73 10.21
CA PHE A 135 13.88 -2.01 9.67
C PHE A 135 13.75 -1.56 8.21
N LYS A 136 12.82 -2.18 7.48
CA LYS A 136 12.50 -1.81 6.10
C LYS A 136 11.50 -0.68 6.04
N VAL A 137 11.65 0.18 5.04
CA VAL A 137 10.75 1.30 4.76
C VAL A 137 10.17 1.12 3.38
N VAL A 138 8.84 1.09 3.29
CA VAL A 138 8.09 0.87 2.06
C VAL A 138 7.08 1.99 1.88
N ALA A 139 7.18 2.72 0.78
CA ALA A 139 6.20 3.73 0.37
C ALA A 139 5.31 3.17 -0.74
N VAL A 140 4.00 3.13 -0.53
CA VAL A 140 3.01 2.75 -1.53
C VAL A 140 2.36 4.00 -2.08
N VAL A 141 2.69 4.36 -3.31
CA VAL A 141 2.22 5.58 -3.96
C VAL A 141 1.25 5.25 -5.10
N ALA A 142 0.14 5.97 -5.15
CA ALA A 142 -0.73 5.93 -6.33
C ALA A 142 -0.12 6.77 -7.43
N ASP A 143 -0.36 6.39 -8.67
CA ASP A 143 0.13 7.10 -9.84
C ASP A 143 -0.36 8.56 -9.93
N GLY A 144 -1.60 8.84 -9.54
CA GLY A 144 -2.08 10.22 -9.47
C GLY A 144 -1.35 11.05 -8.41
N ALA A 145 -0.90 10.44 -7.30
CA ALA A 145 -0.11 11.13 -6.28
C ALA A 145 1.29 11.52 -6.79
N MET A 146 1.79 10.91 -7.87
CA MET A 146 3.05 11.29 -8.52
C MET A 146 2.94 12.60 -9.32
N THR A 147 1.73 13.15 -9.50
CA THR A 147 1.54 14.45 -10.17
C THR A 147 1.81 15.63 -9.23
N GLY A 148 1.76 15.43 -7.91
CA GLY A 148 2.03 16.49 -6.94
C GLY A 148 3.51 16.81 -6.81
N GLY A 149 3.85 18.09 -6.70
CA GLY A 149 5.24 18.56 -6.60
C GLY A 149 6.01 17.97 -5.41
N MET A 150 5.33 17.71 -4.28
CA MET A 150 5.94 17.10 -3.09
C MET A 150 6.50 15.71 -3.37
N SER A 151 5.83 14.91 -4.21
CA SER A 151 6.35 13.60 -4.62
C SER A 151 7.65 13.73 -5.40
N TRP A 152 7.74 14.74 -6.28
CA TRP A 152 8.93 15.00 -7.10
C TRP A 152 10.11 15.53 -6.30
N GLU A 153 9.86 16.47 -5.39
CA GLU A 153 10.86 16.96 -4.44
C GLU A 153 11.42 15.80 -3.62
N ALA A 154 10.53 14.95 -3.07
CA ALA A 154 10.93 13.78 -2.31
C ALA A 154 11.76 12.80 -3.14
N MET A 155 11.38 12.52 -4.39
CA MET A 155 12.17 11.65 -5.28
C MET A 155 13.58 12.17 -5.52
N GLN A 156 13.75 13.49 -5.72
CA GLN A 156 15.08 14.07 -5.88
C GLN A 156 15.91 13.91 -4.60
N ASN A 157 15.33 14.18 -3.44
CA ASN A 157 16.01 14.01 -2.15
C ASN A 157 16.39 12.55 -1.88
N ILE A 158 15.48 11.61 -2.15
CA ILE A 158 15.75 10.16 -2.02
C ILE A 158 16.92 9.76 -2.93
N GLY A 159 16.93 10.21 -4.18
CA GLY A 159 18.02 9.91 -5.12
C GLY A 159 19.37 10.51 -4.71
N ASN A 160 19.37 11.70 -4.12
CA ASN A 160 20.58 12.38 -3.67
C ASN A 160 21.18 11.74 -2.40
N LEU A 161 20.33 11.33 -1.46
CA LEU A 161 20.78 10.79 -0.16
C LEU A 161 20.95 9.27 -0.15
N GLY A 162 20.31 8.55 -1.06
CA GLY A 162 20.55 7.12 -1.27
C GLY A 162 20.09 6.20 -0.13
N ASN A 163 19.14 6.64 0.72
CA ASN A 163 18.63 5.81 1.83
C ASN A 163 17.93 4.54 1.31
N ASP A 164 18.16 3.39 1.98
CA ASP A 164 17.51 2.11 1.62
C ASP A 164 16.00 2.16 1.89
N MET A 165 15.19 2.27 0.84
CA MET A 165 13.73 2.18 0.91
C MET A 165 13.13 1.61 -0.39
N LEU A 166 11.98 0.96 -0.27
CA LEU A 166 11.20 0.48 -1.42
C LEU A 166 10.08 1.48 -1.74
N VAL A 167 9.95 1.84 -3.02
CA VAL A 167 8.78 2.56 -3.53
C VAL A 167 7.96 1.61 -4.40
N VAL A 168 6.70 1.42 -4.02
CA VAL A 168 5.71 0.67 -4.80
C VAL A 168 4.78 1.66 -5.47
N LEU A 169 4.86 1.74 -6.79
CA LEU A 169 3.93 2.51 -7.61
C LEU A 169 2.70 1.65 -7.95
N ASN A 170 1.57 1.96 -7.35
CA ASN A 170 0.26 1.41 -7.71
C ASN A 170 -0.29 2.20 -8.91
N ASP A 171 0.04 1.77 -10.11
CA ASP A 171 -0.42 2.37 -11.36
C ASP A 171 -1.73 1.72 -11.83
N ASN A 172 -2.85 2.42 -11.62
CA ASN A 172 -4.16 1.99 -12.11
C ASN A 172 -4.73 2.93 -13.19
N GLN A 173 -3.92 3.86 -13.70
CA GLN A 173 -4.31 4.89 -14.69
C GLN A 173 -5.42 5.85 -14.27
N MET A 174 -5.73 5.91 -12.97
CA MET A 174 -6.85 6.66 -12.42
C MET A 174 -6.41 7.52 -11.23
N PHE A 175 -7.10 8.65 -11.02
CA PHE A 175 -7.07 9.39 -9.76
C PHE A 175 -8.46 9.36 -9.13
N ILE A 176 -9.25 10.44 -9.31
CA ILE A 176 -10.72 10.40 -9.18
C ILE A 176 -11.35 10.25 -10.57
N SER A 177 -10.87 11.05 -11.51
CA SER A 177 -11.07 10.91 -12.95
C SER A 177 -9.86 10.23 -13.60
N HIS A 178 -9.89 10.02 -14.92
CA HIS A 178 -8.71 9.61 -15.69
C HIS A 178 -7.50 10.50 -15.36
N ARG A 179 -6.32 9.87 -15.25
CA ARG A 179 -5.08 10.62 -14.98
C ARG A 179 -4.84 11.65 -16.09
N VAL A 180 -4.45 12.85 -15.68
CA VAL A 180 -3.94 13.91 -16.57
C VAL A 180 -2.42 14.04 -16.44
N GLY A 181 -1.75 14.45 -17.52
CA GLY A 181 -0.31 14.74 -17.52
C GLY A 181 0.57 13.75 -18.30
N GLN A 182 1.76 14.22 -18.71
CA GLN A 182 2.70 13.49 -19.56
C GLN A 182 3.33 12.27 -18.86
N LEU A 183 3.41 12.30 -17.53
CA LEU A 183 3.90 11.20 -16.69
C LEU A 183 3.17 9.88 -16.96
N GLY A 184 1.85 9.91 -17.16
CA GLY A 184 1.09 8.71 -17.50
C GLY A 184 1.53 8.11 -18.83
N LYS A 185 1.73 8.94 -19.85
CA LYS A 185 2.26 8.48 -21.15
C LYS A 185 3.68 7.91 -21.02
N ILE A 186 4.52 8.51 -20.17
CA ILE A 186 5.88 8.03 -19.92
C ILE A 186 5.86 6.69 -19.20
N LEU A 187 5.05 6.53 -18.13
CA LEU A 187 4.91 5.27 -17.40
C LEU A 187 4.33 4.17 -18.29
N THR A 188 3.25 4.46 -19.02
CA THR A 188 2.70 3.53 -20.02
C THR A 188 3.76 3.15 -21.04
N LYS A 189 4.57 4.10 -21.53
CA LYS A 189 5.67 3.83 -22.45
C LYS A 189 6.75 2.96 -21.80
N ILE A 190 7.16 3.21 -20.56
CA ILE A 190 8.15 2.39 -19.84
C ILE A 190 7.64 0.96 -19.61
N LEU A 191 6.37 0.80 -19.23
CA LEU A 191 5.74 -0.51 -19.00
C LEU A 191 5.52 -1.29 -20.31
N THR A 192 5.23 -0.59 -21.41
CA THR A 192 5.03 -1.21 -22.74
C THR A 192 6.32 -1.38 -23.53
N LEU A 193 7.40 -0.69 -23.17
CA LEU A 193 8.74 -0.95 -23.67
C LEU A 193 9.14 -2.38 -23.26
N GLY A 194 9.65 -3.15 -24.24
CA GLY A 194 9.89 -4.59 -24.10
C GLY A 194 10.75 -5.00 -22.90
N THR A 195 11.53 -4.10 -22.32
CA THR A 195 12.41 -4.36 -21.18
C THR A 195 11.65 -4.77 -19.91
N VAL A 196 10.59 -4.06 -19.52
CA VAL A 196 9.81 -4.40 -18.31
C VAL A 196 8.98 -5.67 -18.55
N ARG A 197 8.37 -5.79 -19.74
CA ARG A 197 7.64 -7.01 -20.14
C ARG A 197 8.56 -8.24 -20.15
N ASN A 198 9.79 -8.09 -20.61
CA ASN A 198 10.78 -9.16 -20.63
C ASN A 198 11.33 -9.46 -19.22
N ALA A 199 11.48 -8.47 -18.35
CA ALA A 199 11.83 -8.68 -16.95
C ALA A 199 10.73 -9.44 -16.20
N GLY A 200 9.47 -9.06 -16.38
CA GLY A 200 8.31 -9.78 -15.85
C GLY A 200 8.28 -11.25 -16.32
N LYS A 201 8.43 -11.49 -17.63
CA LYS A 201 8.53 -12.84 -18.19
C LYS A 201 9.70 -13.64 -17.61
N LYS A 202 10.86 -13.01 -17.40
CA LYS A 202 12.03 -13.69 -16.80
C LYS A 202 11.77 -14.10 -15.35
N VAL A 203 11.11 -13.25 -14.57
CA VAL A 203 10.72 -13.57 -13.19
C VAL A 203 9.68 -14.69 -13.17
N GLU A 204 8.69 -14.64 -14.05
CA GLU A 204 7.67 -15.69 -14.17
C GLU A 204 8.29 -17.05 -14.55
N ILE A 205 9.16 -17.08 -15.55
CA ILE A 205 9.92 -18.28 -15.94
C ILE A 205 10.80 -18.79 -14.79
N PHE A 206 11.41 -17.89 -14.01
CA PHE A 206 12.22 -18.25 -12.86
C PHE A 206 11.38 -18.87 -11.74
N LEU A 207 10.25 -18.25 -11.40
CA LEU A 207 9.36 -18.74 -10.33
C LEU A 207 8.71 -20.08 -10.69
N ASN A 208 8.37 -20.31 -11.96
CA ASN A 208 7.83 -21.58 -12.45
C ASN A 208 8.82 -22.76 -12.34
N ARG A 209 10.11 -22.51 -12.03
CA ARG A 209 11.08 -23.59 -11.76
C ARG A 209 10.98 -24.16 -10.34
N PHE A 210 10.21 -23.51 -9.48
CA PHE A 210 10.04 -23.88 -8.06
C PHE A 210 8.60 -24.28 -7.72
N GLN A 211 7.72 -24.39 -8.73
CA GLN A 211 6.41 -25.06 -8.64
C GLN A 211 6.52 -26.48 -9.18
#